data_AF-A0A0E9WWI4-F1
#
_entry.id   AF-A0A0E9WWI4-F1
#
_cell.length_a   1.000
_cell.length_b   1.000
_cell.length_c   1.000
_cell.angle_alpha   90.00
_cell.angle_beta   90.00
_cell.angle_gamma   90.00
#
_symmetry.space_group_name_H-M   'P 1'
#
loop_
_entity.id
_entity.type
_entity.pdbx_description
1 polymer ?
#
loop_
_entity_poly.entity_id
_entity_poly.type
_entity_poly.pdbx_seq_one_letter_code
_entity_poly.pdbx_strand_id
1 'polypeptide(L)'
;MVSIHEYLPCLCKYYFFYVRSCHVIGEKLSFVVTKLQSTVAIMTAPNSNQRRACWAARDVFWKCLDDSQDDGTACEKFRTDFEANCPAQWVKYFVKRRDFLKYKEKIETKGYESSEQSSKL
;
A
#
# COMPACT_ATOMS: atom_id res chain seq x y z
N MET A 1 -48.06 23.45 -44.08
CA MET A 1 -46.79 24.10 -43.67
C MET A 1 -46.83 24.22 -42.17
N VAL A 2 -46.13 23.35 -41.45
CA VAL A 2 -46.11 23.35 -39.98
C VAL A 2 -44.99 24.28 -39.54
N SER A 3 -45.37 25.40 -38.92
CA SER A 3 -44.46 26.46 -38.46
C SER A 3 -43.47 25.94 -37.43
N ILE A 4 -42.18 26.16 -37.68
CA ILE A 4 -41.02 25.73 -36.87
C ILE A 4 -40.91 26.51 -35.53
N HIS A 5 -41.80 27.48 -35.29
CA HIS A 5 -41.73 28.37 -34.13
C HIS A 5 -42.26 27.78 -32.81
N GLU A 6 -42.82 26.56 -32.81
CA GLU A 6 -43.43 25.94 -31.63
C GLU A 6 -42.53 24.92 -30.91
N TYR A 7 -41.37 24.55 -31.50
CA TYR A 7 -40.46 23.53 -30.96
C TYR A 7 -39.29 24.08 -30.12
N LEU A 8 -39.00 25.39 -30.19
CA LEU A 8 -37.91 26.00 -29.42
C LEU A 8 -38.08 25.98 -27.87
N PRO A 9 -39.29 26.11 -27.27
CA PRO A 9 -39.40 26.11 -25.80
C PRO A 9 -39.22 24.72 -25.17
N CYS A 10 -39.41 23.63 -25.93
CA CYS A 10 -39.24 22.26 -25.44
C CYS A 10 -37.76 21.82 -25.38
N LEU A 11 -36.95 22.24 -26.36
CA LEU A 11 -35.52 21.89 -26.41
C LEU A 11 -34.72 22.56 -25.28
N CYS A 12 -35.10 23.76 -24.85
CA CYS A 12 -34.42 24.47 -23.76
C CYS A 12 -34.65 23.81 -22.38
N LYS A 13 -35.87 23.30 -22.12
CA LYS A 13 -36.18 22.54 -20.90
C LYS A 13 -35.46 21.19 -20.85
N TYR A 14 -35.37 20.50 -21.99
CA TYR A 14 -34.65 19.23 -22.11
C TYR A 14 -33.14 19.40 -21.89
N TYR A 15 -32.55 20.48 -22.44
CA TYR A 15 -31.14 20.82 -22.19
C TYR A 15 -30.87 21.15 -20.72
N PHE A 16 -31.75 21.92 -20.06
CA PHE A 16 -31.60 22.23 -18.63
C PHE A 16 -31.70 21.00 -17.73
N PHE A 17 -32.62 20.06 -18.04
CA PHE A 17 -32.74 18.79 -17.33
C PHE A 17 -31.53 17.87 -17.55
N TYR A 18 -30.98 17.85 -18.76
CA TYR A 18 -29.77 17.09 -19.11
C TYR A 18 -28.52 17.64 -18.41
N VAL A 19 -28.34 18.97 -18.37
CA VAL A 19 -27.22 19.64 -17.66
C VAL A 19 -27.31 19.43 -16.15
N ARG A 20 -28.51 19.50 -15.56
CA ARG A 20 -28.74 19.27 -14.12
C ARG A 20 -28.56 17.80 -13.72
N SER A 21 -28.89 16.87 -14.62
CA SER A 21 -28.57 15.43 -14.46
C SER A 21 -27.06 15.17 -14.55
N CYS A 22 -26.34 15.84 -15.46
CA CYS A 22 -24.89 15.76 -15.58
C CYS A 22 -24.16 16.25 -14.31
N HIS A 23 -24.66 17.31 -13.66
CA HIS A 23 -24.07 17.86 -12.42
C HIS A 23 -24.16 16.88 -11.24
N VAL A 24 -25.27 16.16 -11.09
CA VAL A 24 -25.45 15.13 -10.04
C VAL A 24 -24.60 13.88 -10.31
N ILE A 25 -24.35 13.56 -11.58
CA ILE A 25 -23.45 12.47 -11.97
C ILE A 25 -21.98 12.84 -11.71
N GLY A 26 -21.60 14.11 -11.85
CA GLY A 26 -20.26 14.63 -11.58
C GLY A 26 -19.80 14.47 -10.12
N GLU A 27 -20.69 14.71 -9.15
CA GLU A 27 -20.37 14.53 -7.72
C GLU A 27 -20.17 13.04 -7.37
N LYS A 28 -21.04 12.15 -7.85
CA LYS A 28 -20.87 10.69 -7.63
C LYS A 28 -19.61 10.15 -8.32
N LEU A 29 -19.25 10.67 -9.50
CA LEU A 29 -18.04 10.27 -10.21
C LEU A 29 -16.77 10.76 -9.47
N SER A 30 -16.77 11.95 -8.89
CA SER A 30 -15.64 12.47 -8.10
C SER A 30 -15.35 11.64 -6.83
N PHE A 31 -16.40 11.15 -6.16
CA PHE A 31 -16.27 10.28 -4.99
C PHE A 31 -15.71 8.89 -5.37
N VAL A 32 -16.12 8.35 -6.52
CA VAL A 32 -15.61 7.06 -7.02
C VAL A 32 -14.16 7.18 -7.52
N VAL A 33 -13.79 8.27 -8.20
CA VAL A 33 -12.40 8.53 -8.65
C VAL A 33 -11.45 8.65 -7.46
N THR A 34 -11.84 9.39 -6.41
CA THR A 34 -11.03 9.52 -5.19
C THR A 34 -10.86 8.17 -4.47
N LYS A 35 -11.91 7.34 -4.44
CA LYS A 35 -11.85 6.01 -3.81
C LYS A 35 -11.06 4.99 -4.64
N LEU A 36 -11.06 5.13 -5.97
CA LEU A 36 -10.28 4.30 -6.90
C LEU A 36 -8.79 4.67 -6.88
N GLN A 37 -8.43 5.96 -6.75
CA GLN A 37 -7.02 6.38 -6.60
C GLN A 37 -6.35 5.77 -5.37
N SER A 38 -7.10 5.54 -4.29
CA SER A 38 -6.58 4.93 -3.07
C SER A 38 -6.31 3.42 -3.21
N THR A 39 -7.07 2.70 -4.03
CA THR A 39 -6.88 1.25 -4.26
C THR A 39 -5.87 0.94 -5.38
N VAL A 40 -5.58 1.88 -6.27
CA VAL A 40 -4.61 1.73 -7.38
C VAL A 40 -3.14 1.83 -6.92
N ALA A 41 -2.87 2.36 -5.72
CA ALA A 41 -1.51 2.46 -5.18
C ALA A 41 -0.85 1.08 -4.87
N ILE A 42 -1.62 0.00 -4.83
CA ILE A 42 -1.12 -1.36 -4.56
C ILE A 42 -0.40 -1.99 -5.77
N MET A 43 -0.68 -1.51 -7.00
CA MET A 43 -0.19 -2.14 -8.25
C MET A 43 0.74 -1.26 -9.08
N THR A 44 1.10 -0.08 -8.57
CA THR A 44 2.04 0.82 -9.26
C THR A 44 3.41 0.72 -8.62
N ALA A 45 4.46 0.63 -9.46
CA ALA A 45 5.83 0.59 -8.97
C ALA A 45 6.11 1.85 -8.14
N PRO A 46 6.61 1.73 -6.89
CA PRO A 46 6.87 2.89 -6.05
C PRO A 46 7.86 3.81 -6.73
N ASN A 47 7.61 5.12 -6.71
CA ASN A 47 8.52 6.09 -7.30
C ASN A 47 9.86 6.13 -6.55
N SER A 48 10.88 6.75 -7.15
CA SER A 48 12.23 6.79 -6.55
C SER A 48 12.24 7.38 -5.13
N ASN A 49 11.41 8.39 -4.86
CA ASN A 49 11.34 9.04 -3.56
C ASN A 49 10.68 8.12 -2.51
N GLN A 50 9.59 7.44 -2.88
CA GLN A 50 8.92 6.44 -2.03
C GLN A 50 9.85 5.28 -1.68
N ARG A 51 10.67 4.81 -2.63
CA ARG A 51 11.69 3.78 -2.36
C ARG A 51 12.72 4.24 -1.34
N ARG A 52 13.21 5.48 -1.46
CA ARG A 52 14.16 6.05 -0.49
C ARG A 52 13.53 6.17 0.91
N ALA A 53 12.29 6.64 1.00
CA ALA A 53 11.56 6.73 2.26
C ALA A 53 11.37 5.36 2.92
N CYS A 54 10.97 4.35 2.14
CA CYS A 54 10.84 2.96 2.61
C CYS A 54 12.16 2.41 3.15
N TRP A 55 13.27 2.60 2.43
CA TRP A 55 14.58 2.13 2.90
C TRP A 55 15.06 2.87 4.15
N ALA A 56 14.82 4.18 4.25
CA ALA A 56 15.14 4.94 5.45
C ALA A 56 14.34 4.45 6.68
N ALA A 57 13.03 4.24 6.53
CA ALA A 57 12.19 3.71 7.60
C ALA A 57 12.61 2.29 8.02
N ARG A 58 12.95 1.44 7.04
CA ARG A 58 13.51 0.10 7.29
C ARG A 58 14.77 0.17 8.14
N ASP A 59 15.72 1.02 7.77
CA ASP A 59 17.02 1.09 8.45
C ASP A 59 16.88 1.58 9.89
N VAL A 60 15.96 2.50 10.15
CA VAL A 60 15.63 2.96 11.52
C VAL A 60 15.02 1.82 12.34
N PHE A 61 14.03 1.11 11.78
CA PHE A 61 13.42 -0.04 12.46
C PHE A 61 14.44 -1.13 12.75
N TRP A 62 15.31 -1.41 11.78
CA TRP A 62 16.35 -2.42 11.89
C TRP A 62 17.41 -2.09 12.92
N LYS A 63 17.84 -0.82 12.97
CA LYS A 63 18.74 -0.34 14.00
C LYS A 63 18.14 -0.49 15.39
N CYS A 64 16.87 -0.13 15.55
CA CYS A 64 16.17 -0.29 16.83
C CYS A 64 16.19 -1.75 17.31
N LEU A 65 15.86 -2.71 16.43
CA LEU A 65 15.87 -4.13 16.79
C LEU A 65 17.27 -4.66 17.14
N ASP A 66 18.30 -4.19 16.45
CA ASP A 66 19.67 -4.60 16.74
C ASP A 66 20.18 -4.02 18.07
N ASP A 67 19.77 -2.80 18.42
CA ASP A 67 20.05 -2.16 19.72
C ASP A 67 19.25 -2.81 20.88
N SER A 68 18.04 -3.31 20.59
CA SER A 68 17.12 -3.90 21.58
C SER A 68 17.15 -5.43 21.62
N GLN A 69 18.16 -6.09 21.05
CA GLN A 69 18.27 -7.57 21.02
C GLN A 69 16.99 -8.28 20.52
N ASP A 70 16.36 -7.73 19.48
CA ASP A 70 15.11 -8.20 18.88
C ASP A 70 13.85 -8.07 19.78
N ASP A 71 13.86 -7.19 20.80
CA ASP A 71 12.67 -6.79 21.55
C ASP A 71 11.67 -6.00 20.69
N GLY A 72 10.75 -6.71 20.02
CA GLY A 72 9.79 -6.12 19.09
C GLY A 72 8.83 -5.08 19.69
N THR A 73 8.62 -5.10 21.00
CA THR A 73 7.73 -4.15 21.70
C THR A 73 8.33 -2.75 21.81
N ALA A 74 9.65 -2.64 21.96
CA ALA A 74 10.35 -1.36 22.04
C ALA A 74 10.32 -0.61 20.71
N CYS A 75 10.28 -1.35 19.60
CA CYS A 75 10.39 -0.81 18.24
C CYS A 75 9.04 -0.71 17.49
N GLU A 76 7.92 -0.86 18.19
CA GLU A 76 6.56 -0.87 17.61
C GLU A 76 6.25 0.37 16.77
N LYS A 77 6.70 1.54 17.22
CA LYS A 77 6.52 2.79 16.47
C LYS A 77 7.21 2.74 15.11
N PHE A 78 8.47 2.31 15.09
CA PHE A 78 9.25 2.18 13.85
C PHE A 78 8.73 1.05 12.95
N ARG A 79 8.14 -0.01 13.54
CA ARG A 79 7.45 -1.05 12.78
C ARG A 79 6.26 -0.47 12.01
N THR A 80 5.42 0.31 12.69
CA THR A 80 4.25 0.95 12.07
C THR A 80 4.69 1.91 10.95
N ASP A 81 5.72 2.72 11.19
CA ASP A 81 6.27 3.62 10.17
C ASP A 81 6.84 2.86 8.96
N PHE A 82 7.53 1.75 9.20
CA PHE A 82 8.06 0.89 8.14
C PHE A 82 6.94 0.29 7.28
N GLU A 83 5.87 -0.22 7.91
CA GLU A 83 4.71 -0.77 7.22
C GLU A 83 3.92 0.29 6.44
N ALA A 84 3.86 1.53 6.95
CA ALA A 84 3.19 2.64 6.29
C ALA A 84 3.97 3.19 5.07
N ASN A 85 5.31 3.20 5.14
CA ASN A 85 6.16 3.76 4.08
C ASN A 85 6.51 2.74 2.98
N CYS A 86 6.37 1.44 3.26
CA CYS A 86 6.76 0.38 2.34
C CYS A 86 5.56 -0.38 1.76
N PRO A 87 5.62 -0.82 0.49
CA PRO A 87 4.64 -1.77 -0.03
C PRO A 87 4.63 -3.07 0.80
N ALA A 88 3.44 -3.61 1.09
CA ALA A 88 3.29 -4.82 1.91
C ALA A 88 4.12 -6.02 1.41
N GLN A 89 4.28 -6.15 0.09
CA GLN A 89 5.09 -7.21 -0.51
C GLN A 89 6.59 -7.05 -0.17
N TRP A 90 7.08 -5.81 -0.07
CA TRP A 90 8.45 -5.51 0.31
C TRP A 90 8.68 -5.73 1.80
N VAL A 91 7.72 -5.32 2.63
CA VAL A 91 7.73 -5.59 4.08
C VAL A 91 7.92 -7.08 4.33
N LYS A 92 7.07 -7.91 3.72
CA LYS A 92 7.15 -9.39 3.84
C LYS A 92 8.52 -9.94 3.41
N TYR A 93 9.07 -9.43 2.31
CA TYR A 93 10.39 -9.84 1.82
C TYR A 93 11.51 -9.44 2.81
N PHE A 94 11.51 -8.20 3.30
CA PHE A 94 12.55 -7.70 4.18
C PHE A 94 12.55 -8.38 5.54
N VAL A 95 11.38 -8.63 6.13
CA VAL A 95 11.25 -9.38 7.39
C VAL A 95 11.84 -10.79 7.23
N LYS A 96 11.38 -11.54 6.20
CA LYS A 96 11.92 -12.88 5.90
C LYS A 96 13.43 -12.88 5.68
N ARG A 97 13.96 -11.84 5.02
CA ARG A 97 15.40 -11.70 4.78
C ARG A 97 16.17 -11.44 6.06
N ARG A 98 15.66 -10.64 7.00
CA ARG A 98 16.27 -10.43 8.32
C ARG A 98 16.32 -11.74 9.11
N ASP A 99 15.21 -12.48 9.17
CA ASP A 99 15.16 -13.78 9.88
C ASP A 99 16.19 -14.76 9.33
N PHE A 100 16.31 -14.84 8.00
CA PHE A 100 17.30 -15.66 7.34
C PHE A 100 18.74 -15.25 7.67
N LEU A 101 19.03 -13.94 7.73
CA LEU A 101 20.36 -13.44 8.09
C LEU A 101 20.70 -13.75 9.56
N LYS A 102 19.75 -13.57 10.49
CA LYS A 102 19.93 -13.94 11.89
C LYS A 102 20.10 -15.45 12.06
N TYR A 103 19.36 -16.27 11.31
CA TYR A 103 19.55 -17.72 11.30
C TYR A 103 20.95 -18.11 10.79
N LYS A 104 21.37 -17.52 9.67
CA LYS A 104 22.71 -17.74 9.09
C LYS A 104 23.81 -17.38 10.10
N GLU A 105 23.69 -16.22 10.75
CA GLU A 105 24.61 -15.78 11.81
C GLU A 105 24.66 -16.77 12.97
N LYS A 106 23.51 -17.31 13.41
CA LYS A 106 23.45 -18.35 14.46
C LYS A 106 24.16 -19.64 14.05
N ILE A 107 24.03 -20.07 12.80
CA ILE A 107 24.70 -21.28 12.29
C ILE A 107 26.22 -21.05 12.17
N GLU A 108 26.64 -19.88 11.70
CA GLU A 108 28.07 -19.53 11.59
C GLU A 108 28.73 -19.39 12.98
N THR A 109 28.02 -18.86 13.97
CA THR A 109 28.55 -18.64 15.32
C THR A 109 28.48 -19.87 16.22
N LYS A 110 27.41 -20.69 16.14
CA LYS A 110 27.21 -21.86 17.00
C LYS A 110 27.63 -23.20 16.37
N GLY A 111 28.02 -23.19 15.10
CA GLY A 111 28.22 -24.42 14.34
C GLY A 111 26.89 -25.04 13.89
N TYR A 112 26.95 -25.88 12.86
CA TYR A 112 25.80 -26.60 12.34
C TYR A 112 25.40 -27.75 13.29
N GLU A 113 24.31 -27.58 14.04
CA GLU A 113 23.65 -28.71 14.70
C GLU A 113 22.71 -29.40 13.70
N SER A 114 23.15 -30.53 13.16
CA SER A 114 22.27 -31.42 12.38
C SER A 114 21.18 -31.96 13.30
N SER A 115 19.92 -31.65 13.02
CA SER A 115 18.78 -32.30 13.66
C SER A 115 18.63 -33.74 13.13
N GLU A 116 19.53 -34.64 13.51
CA GLU A 116 19.29 -36.09 13.42
C GLU A 116 18.40 -36.53 14.60
N GLN A 117 17.14 -36.10 14.64
CA GLN A 117 16.09 -36.76 15.43
C GLN A 117 14.73 -36.62 14.74
N SER A 118 14.63 -37.21 13.55
CA SER A 118 13.35 -37.65 12.97
C SER A 118 13.41 -39.16 12.76
N SER A 119 13.69 -39.91 13.83
CA SER A 119 13.64 -41.37 13.87
C SER A 119 13.42 -41.88 15.29
N LYS A 120 12.27 -41.54 15.87
CA LYS A 120 11.55 -42.39 16.85
C LYS A 120 10.22 -41.74 17.21
N LEU A 121 9.16 -42.13 16.51
CA LEU A 121 8.21 -43.12 17.04
C LEU A 121 7.39 -43.71 15.89
#